data_AF-A0AAW8T8Z9-F1
#
_entry.id   AF-A0AAW8T8Z9-F1
#
_cell.length_a   1.000
_cell.length_b   1.000
_cell.length_c   1.000
_cell.angle_alpha   90.00
_cell.angle_beta   90.00
_cell.angle_gamma   90.00
#
_symmetry.space_group_name_H-M   'P 1'
#
loop_
_entity.id
_entity.type
_entity.pdbx_description
1 polymer ?
#
loop_
_entity_poly.entity_id
_entity_poly.type
_entity_poly.pdbx_seq_one_letter_code
_entity_poly.pdbx_strand_id
1 'polypeptide(L)' 'ALAMLYATHVIDGKRTIENVPASIRDQVTEIVNDAKKQEENE' A
#
# COMPACT_ATOMS: atom_id res chain seq x y z
N ALA A 1 2.97 6.21 10.15
CA ALA A 1 4.08 6.54 9.23
C ALA A 1 4.63 5.31 8.48
N LEU A 2 4.90 4.17 9.14
CA LEU A 2 5.47 2.98 8.47
C LEU A 2 4.56 2.39 7.37
N ALA A 3 3.25 2.25 7.63
CA ALA A 3 2.31 1.68 6.66
C ALA A 3 2.25 2.50 5.36
N MET A 4 2.23 3.83 5.42
CA MET A 4 2.24 4.67 4.22
C MET A 4 3.51 4.47 3.39
N LEU A 5 4.70 4.43 4.00
CA LEU A 5 5.95 4.20 3.28
C LEU A 5 5.94 2.85 2.56
N TYR A 6 5.45 1.80 3.24
CA TYR A 6 5.30 0.48 2.63
C TYR A 6 4.25 0.49 1.52
N ALA A 7 3.11 1.15 1.72
CA ALA A 7 2.07 1.28 0.71
C ALA A 7 2.59 1.97 -0.54
N THR A 8 3.32 3.09 -0.40
CA THR A 8 3.97 3.75 -1.54
C THR A 8 4.92 2.81 -2.27
N HIS A 9 5.78 2.07 -1.56
CA HIS A 9 6.68 1.11 -2.22
C HIS A 9 5.93 -0.03 -2.93
N VAL A 10 4.75 -0.41 -2.45
CA VAL A 10 3.90 -1.42 -3.06
C VAL A 10 3.19 -0.89 -4.30
N ILE A 11 2.67 0.34 -4.24
CA ILE A 11 2.06 1.05 -5.39
C ILE A 11 3.11 1.25 -6.48
N ASP A 12 4.31 1.70 -6.11
CA ASP A 12 5.45 1.98 -7.00
C ASP A 12 6.14 0.70 -7.51
N GLY A 13 5.66 -0.49 -7.12
CA GLY A 13 6.18 -1.79 -7.58
C GLY A 13 7.57 -2.16 -7.05
N LYS A 14 8.16 -1.34 -6.17
CA LYS A 14 9.47 -1.58 -5.55
C LYS A 14 9.43 -2.68 -4.49
N ARG A 15 8.25 -3.04 -3.99
CA ARG A 15 8.05 -4.03 -2.93
C ARG A 15 6.70 -4.73 -3.09
N THR A 16 6.59 -5.98 -2.66
CA THR A 16 5.32 -6.72 -2.66
C THR A 16 4.69 -6.75 -1.26
N ILE A 17 3.37 -6.94 -1.17
CA ILE A 17 2.62 -7.09 0.09
C ILE A 17 3.16 -8.21 0.98
N GLU A 18 3.76 -9.24 0.40
CA GLU A 18 4.37 -10.35 1.14
C GLU A 18 5.56 -9.91 2.01
N ASN A 19 6.28 -8.88 1.55
CA ASN A 19 7.40 -8.27 2.28
C ASN A 19 6.94 -7.29 3.37
N VAL A 20 5.62 -7.09 3.51
CA VAL A 20 5.04 -6.23 4.54
C VAL A 20 4.81 -7.07 5.82
N PRO A 21 5.25 -6.58 7.00
CA PRO A 21 4.97 -7.21 8.28
C PRO A 21 3.46 -7.41 8.49
N ALA A 22 3.07 -8.58 8.99
CA ALA A 22 1.66 -8.94 9.18
C ALA A 22 0.88 -7.89 9.98
N SER A 23 1.49 -7.30 11.02
CA SER A 23 0.87 -6.27 11.87
C SER A 23 0.42 -5.00 11.14
N ILE A 24 0.99 -4.70 9.97
CA ILE A 24 0.62 -3.53 9.15
C ILE A 24 0.12 -3.92 7.77
N ARG A 25 0.00 -5.22 7.46
CA ARG A 25 -0.33 -5.71 6.12
C ARG A 25 -1.74 -5.31 5.71
N ASP A 26 -2.70 -5.35 6.64
CA ASP A 26 -4.06 -4.87 6.41
C ASP A 26 -4.09 -3.36 6.12
N GLN A 27 -3.41 -2.55 6.94
CA GLN A 27 -3.31 -1.10 6.72
C GLN A 27 -2.67 -0.75 5.39
N VAL A 28 -1.58 -1.43 5.02
CA VAL A 28 -0.90 -1.21 3.73
C VAL A 28 -1.81 -1.60 2.58
N THR A 29 -2.54 -2.71 2.69
CA THR A 29 -3.49 -3.16 1.67
C THR A 29 -4.61 -2.15 1.48
N GLU A 30 -5.18 -1.64 2.57
CA GLU A 30 -6.23 -0.61 2.52
C GLU A 30 -5.74 0.66 1.81
N ILE A 31 -4.56 1.18 2.18
CA ILE A 31 -3.97 2.38 1.57
C ILE A 31 -3.69 2.17 0.08
N VAL A 32 -3.13 1.01 -0.31
CA VAL A 32 -2.88 0.68 -1.72
C VAL A 32 -4.18 0.64 -2.52
N ASN A 33 -5.23 0.07 -1.94
CA ASN A 33 -6.53 -0.06 -2.60
C ASN A 33 -7.25 1.30 -2.70
N ASP A 34 -7.15 2.13 -1.66
CA ASP A 34 -7.73 3.48 -1.64
C ASP A 34 -7.01 4.41 -2.63
N ALA A 35 -5.68 4.38 -2.66
CA ALA A 35 -4.88 5.14 -3.63
C ALA A 35 -5.21 4.77 -5.08
N LYS A 36 -5.38 3.47 -5.37
CA LYS A 36 -5.80 3.01 -6.70
C LYS A 36 -7.20 3.50 -7.09
N LYS A 37 -8.15 3.54 -6.15
CA LYS A 37 -9.50 4.06 -6.41
C LYS A 37 -9.52 5.57 -6.68
N GLN A 38 -8.60 6.32 -6.08
CA GLN A 38 -8.48 7.76 -6.36
C GLN A 38 -7.97 8.03 -7.78
N GLU A 39 -7.06 7.21 -8.31
CA GLU A 39 -6.59 7.33 -9.71
C GLU A 39 -7.68 7.01 -10.75
N GLU A 40 -8.69 6.19 -10.41
CA GLU A 40 -9.80 5.87 -11.32
C GLU A 40 -10.90 6.94 -11.36
N ASN A 41 -10.83 7.96 -10.49
CA ASN A 41 -11.85 9.00 -10.35
C ASN A 41 -11.35 10.41 -10.73
N GLU A 42 -10.25 10.49 -11.48
CA GLU A 42 -9.72 11.73 -12.11
C GLU A 42 -9.64 11.55 -13.64
#